data_AF-A0A1G9MBE7-F1
#
_entry.id   AF-A0A1G9MBE7-F1
#
_cell.length_a   1.000
_cell.length_b   1.000
_cell.length_c   1.000
_cell.angle_alpha   90.00
_cell.angle_beta   90.00
_cell.angle_gamma   90.00
#
_symmetry.space_group_name_H-M   'P 1'
#
loop_
_entity.id
_entity.type
_entity.pdbx_description
1 polymer ?
#
loop_
_entity_poly.entity_id
_entity_poly.type
_entity_poly.pdbx_seq_one_letter_code
_entity_poly.pdbx_strand_id
1 'polypeptide(L)'
;MIKAGIIGGSGYTGGELIRILLHHPQAEIDFVYSTTRAGKKVTTAHPDLLGQSEIEFTGSINPDVDVVFLCLGHGNSTKFLNENDFSKATKIIDLSNDFRLKEDAVCNGRTFVYGLPELRKSEIQNADNIANPGCFATTIQLALLPLAKAGKLDNPIHVNAITGSTGAGVSPSATSHFSWRNNNVSWYKPFTHQHLGEIGESLGSLQQNVGELFFLPNRGNFPRGILATAYTHYEGSEADAISLYKDFYADAAFTHVADEPINLKQVVNTNQCHVHLHKHNDTLLITSAADNLLKGASGQAVQNMNLMFGFEESAGLRLKAGVF
;
A
#
# COMPACT_ATOMS: atom_id res chain seq x y z
N MET A 1 -10.52 -16.73 16.14
CA MET A 1 -9.67 -15.70 15.52
C MET A 1 -8.68 -16.44 14.64
N ILE A 2 -8.31 -15.86 13.50
CA ILE A 2 -7.26 -16.43 12.65
C ILE A 2 -5.88 -16.13 13.25
N LYS A 3 -4.95 -17.06 13.07
CA LYS A 3 -3.56 -16.97 13.52
C LYS A 3 -2.72 -16.33 12.43
N ALA A 4 -2.08 -15.20 12.74
CA ALA A 4 -1.24 -14.45 11.82
C ALA A 4 0.26 -14.58 12.18
N GLY A 5 1.06 -15.02 11.22
CA GLY A 5 2.52 -14.95 11.27
C GLY A 5 3.05 -13.68 10.59
N ILE A 6 4.10 -13.07 11.14
CA ILE A 6 4.72 -11.87 10.55
C ILE A 6 6.20 -12.13 10.30
N ILE A 7 6.63 -12.09 9.04
CA ILE A 7 8.03 -12.20 8.65
C ILE A 7 8.60 -10.80 8.44
N GLY A 8 9.73 -10.48 9.07
CA GLY A 8 10.35 -9.15 8.95
C GLY A 8 9.70 -8.09 9.84
N GLY A 9 9.21 -8.50 11.03
CA GLY A 9 8.42 -7.65 11.91
C GLY A 9 9.15 -6.43 12.49
N SER A 10 10.46 -6.25 12.31
CA SER A 10 11.23 -5.14 12.90
C SER A 10 11.25 -3.85 12.07
N GLY A 11 10.80 -3.89 10.81
CA GLY A 11 10.70 -2.70 9.95
C GLY A 11 9.42 -1.88 10.19
N TYR A 12 9.29 -0.72 9.53
CA TYR A 12 8.11 0.15 9.69
C TYR A 12 6.80 -0.52 9.29
N THR A 13 6.77 -1.26 8.18
CA THR A 13 5.58 -2.02 7.75
C THR A 13 5.21 -3.11 8.74
N GLY A 14 6.20 -3.86 9.23
CA GLY A 14 6.01 -4.86 10.28
C GLY A 14 5.46 -4.25 11.58
N GLY A 15 5.99 -3.10 12.01
CA GLY A 15 5.50 -2.37 13.18
C GLY A 15 4.04 -1.94 13.04
N GLU A 16 3.68 -1.33 11.90
CA GLU A 16 2.28 -0.95 11.65
C GLU A 16 1.35 -2.15 11.55
N LEU A 17 1.81 -3.25 10.96
CA LEU A 17 1.02 -4.47 10.88
C LEU A 17 0.76 -5.05 12.28
N ILE A 18 1.78 -5.12 13.14
CA ILE A 18 1.63 -5.51 14.55
C ILE A 18 0.63 -4.59 15.24
N ARG A 19 0.77 -3.27 15.07
CA ARG A 19 -0.13 -2.28 15.67
C ARG A 19 -1.59 -2.48 15.27
N ILE A 20 -1.86 -2.85 14.02
CA ILE A 20 -3.23 -3.13 13.54
C ILE A 20 -3.73 -4.48 14.09
N LEU A 21 -2.93 -5.53 13.96
CA LEU A 21 -3.35 -6.90 14.31
C LEU A 21 -3.57 -7.09 15.82
N LEU A 22 -2.84 -6.37 16.68
CA LEU A 22 -3.06 -6.39 18.14
C LEU A 22 -4.48 -5.97 18.53
N HIS A 23 -5.15 -5.14 17.71
CA HIS A 23 -6.49 -4.63 17.98
C HIS A 23 -7.52 -5.16 16.97
N HIS A 24 -7.15 -6.15 16.15
CA HIS A 24 -8.04 -6.69 15.13
C HIS A 24 -9.06 -7.65 15.75
N PRO A 25 -10.37 -7.49 15.52
CA PRO A 25 -11.39 -8.26 16.24
C PRO A 25 -11.45 -9.75 15.86
N GLN A 26 -10.85 -10.13 14.72
CA GLN A 26 -10.93 -11.49 14.17
C GLN A 26 -9.57 -12.15 13.95
N ALA A 27 -8.47 -11.49 14.31
CA ALA A 27 -7.11 -11.99 14.08
C ALA A 27 -6.25 -11.81 15.33
N GLU A 28 -5.29 -12.71 15.53
CA GLU A 28 -4.31 -12.63 16.60
C GLU A 28 -2.93 -13.01 16.07
N ILE A 29 -1.88 -12.44 16.65
CA ILE A 29 -0.50 -12.67 16.23
C ILE A 29 -0.01 -13.97 16.87
N ASP A 30 0.36 -14.95 16.04
CA ASP A 30 0.96 -16.21 16.48
C ASP A 30 2.46 -16.05 16.69
N PHE A 31 3.15 -15.44 15.72
CA PHE A 31 4.59 -15.21 15.81
C PHE A 31 5.05 -13.97 15.03
N VAL A 32 6.15 -13.37 15.50
CA VAL A 32 6.86 -12.29 14.81
C VAL A 32 8.30 -12.73 14.56
N TYR A 33 8.61 -13.09 13.33
CA TYR A 33 9.90 -13.65 12.96
C TYR A 33 10.96 -12.57 12.73
N SER A 34 12.15 -12.77 13.33
CA SER A 34 13.34 -11.99 13.08
C SER A 34 14.62 -12.79 13.39
N THR A 35 15.51 -12.91 12.41
CA THR A 35 16.81 -13.58 12.58
C THR A 35 17.79 -12.80 13.46
N THR A 36 17.64 -11.48 13.56
CA THR A 36 18.58 -10.60 14.30
C THR A 36 18.08 -10.21 15.69
N ARG A 37 16.81 -10.50 16.01
CA ARG A 37 16.16 -10.07 17.26
C ARG A 37 15.48 -11.18 18.05
N ALA A 38 15.63 -12.45 17.67
CA ALA A 38 15.03 -13.58 18.39
C ALA A 38 15.25 -13.49 19.92
N GLY A 39 14.19 -13.72 20.69
CA GLY A 39 14.16 -13.62 22.16
C GLY A 39 14.11 -12.20 22.73
N LYS A 40 14.02 -11.16 21.89
CA LYS A 40 13.81 -9.77 22.34
C LYS A 40 12.35 -9.38 22.19
N LYS A 41 11.83 -8.58 23.12
CA LYS A 41 10.50 -7.98 23.00
C LYS A 41 10.35 -7.13 21.74
N VAL A 42 9.17 -7.15 21.12
CA VAL A 42 8.85 -6.31 19.95
C VAL A 42 9.02 -4.82 20.25
N THR A 43 8.81 -4.42 21.50
CA THR A 43 9.03 -3.05 22.00
C THR A 43 10.46 -2.55 21.87
N THR A 44 11.44 -3.45 21.69
CA THR A 44 12.83 -3.06 21.41
C THR A 44 13.04 -2.54 19.97
N ALA A 45 12.10 -2.79 19.06
CA ALA A 45 12.07 -2.24 17.71
C ALA A 45 10.98 -1.17 17.57
N HIS A 46 9.83 -1.39 18.22
CA HIS A 46 8.63 -0.57 18.16
C HIS A 46 8.25 -0.07 19.56
N PRO A 47 8.97 0.93 20.09
CA PRO A 47 8.79 1.40 21.47
C PRO A 47 7.38 1.94 21.76
N ASP A 48 6.64 2.34 20.73
CA ASP A 48 5.24 2.76 20.79
C ASP A 48 4.26 1.63 21.22
N LEU A 49 4.69 0.38 21.15
CA LEU A 49 3.92 -0.78 21.61
C LEU A 49 4.08 -1.08 23.12
N LEU A 50 4.83 -0.26 23.86
CA LEU A 50 4.97 -0.40 25.30
C LEU A 50 3.60 -0.34 26.00
N GLY A 51 3.31 -1.34 26.83
CA GLY A 51 2.02 -1.47 27.52
C GLY A 51 0.88 -1.99 26.64
N GLN A 52 1.12 -2.25 25.36
CA GLN A 52 0.14 -2.85 24.44
C GLN A 52 0.43 -4.33 24.18
N SER A 53 1.69 -4.76 24.24
CA SER A 53 2.08 -6.13 23.92
C SER A 53 3.38 -6.55 24.61
N GLU A 54 3.43 -7.81 25.01
CA GLU A 54 4.63 -8.50 25.53
C GLU A 54 5.22 -9.50 24.53
N ILE A 55 4.76 -9.49 23.27
CA ILE A 55 5.24 -10.39 22.22
C ILE A 55 6.76 -10.26 22.06
N GLU A 56 7.42 -11.40 21.88
CA GLU A 56 8.84 -11.46 21.55
C GLU A 56 9.03 -11.83 20.08
N PHE A 57 10.11 -11.32 19.50
CA PHE A 57 10.59 -11.84 18.23
C PHE A 57 11.03 -13.29 18.39
N THR A 58 10.77 -14.12 17.39
CA THR A 58 11.22 -15.52 17.35
C THR A 58 12.13 -15.78 16.15
N GLY A 59 13.02 -16.77 16.28
CA GLY A 59 13.82 -17.33 15.19
C GLY A 59 13.19 -18.57 14.56
N SER A 60 11.99 -18.96 14.99
CA SER A 60 11.25 -20.12 14.48
C SER A 60 9.94 -19.68 13.86
N ILE A 61 9.50 -20.39 12.83
CA ILE A 61 8.20 -20.18 12.20
C ILE A 61 7.23 -21.30 12.57
N ASN A 62 5.95 -20.97 12.68
CA ASN A 62 4.88 -21.93 12.69
C ASN A 62 4.34 -22.06 11.24
N PRO A 63 4.54 -23.21 10.57
CA PRO A 63 4.13 -23.37 9.17
C PRO A 63 2.62 -23.53 8.98
N ASP A 64 1.87 -23.75 10.06
CA ASP A 64 0.43 -24.06 10.06
C ASP A 64 -0.46 -22.87 10.48
N VAL A 65 0.07 -21.63 10.41
CA VAL A 65 -0.74 -20.42 10.62
C VAL A 65 -1.77 -20.23 9.49
N ASP A 66 -2.88 -19.56 9.79
CA ASP A 66 -3.92 -19.28 8.80
C ASP A 66 -3.43 -18.30 7.74
N VAL A 67 -2.66 -17.28 8.16
CA VAL A 67 -2.09 -16.27 7.26
C VAL A 67 -0.66 -15.89 7.67
N VAL A 68 0.20 -15.66 6.68
CA VAL A 68 1.53 -15.08 6.89
C VAL A 68 1.72 -13.81 6.07
N PHE A 69 2.25 -12.78 6.72
CA PHE A 69 2.62 -11.52 6.10
C PHE A 69 4.13 -11.44 5.89
N LEU A 70 4.56 -11.21 4.65
CA LEU A 70 5.97 -11.01 4.32
C LEU A 70 6.28 -9.52 4.29
N CYS A 71 6.79 -8.98 5.40
CA CYS A 71 7.21 -7.58 5.54
C CYS A 71 8.71 -7.42 5.23
N LEU A 72 9.12 -7.94 4.09
CA LEU A 72 10.53 -8.01 3.68
C LEU A 72 10.86 -6.96 2.59
N GLY A 73 12.14 -6.61 2.47
CA GLY A 73 12.62 -5.78 1.36
C GLY A 73 12.64 -6.57 0.04
N HIS A 74 12.73 -5.87 -1.09
CA HIS A 74 12.78 -6.49 -2.42
C HIS A 74 13.79 -7.66 -2.53
N GLY A 75 13.36 -8.73 -3.19
CA GLY A 75 14.10 -9.95 -3.47
C GLY A 75 14.13 -10.95 -2.31
N ASN A 76 13.68 -10.54 -1.12
CA ASN A 76 13.78 -11.35 0.08
C ASN A 76 12.54 -12.22 0.31
N SER A 77 11.38 -11.91 -0.30
CA SER A 77 10.18 -12.72 -0.15
C SER A 77 10.32 -14.03 -0.92
N THR A 78 10.78 -13.97 -2.18
CA THR A 78 11.10 -15.17 -2.96
C THR A 78 12.16 -16.02 -2.26
N LYS A 79 13.24 -15.40 -1.78
CA LYS A 79 14.27 -16.11 -1.03
C LYS A 79 13.70 -16.80 0.22
N PHE A 80 12.89 -16.09 0.99
CA PHE A 80 12.31 -16.62 2.22
C PHE A 80 11.41 -17.83 1.96
N LEU A 81 10.56 -17.76 0.93
CA LEU A 81 9.66 -18.84 0.53
C LEU A 81 10.37 -20.05 -0.11
N ASN A 82 11.61 -19.89 -0.59
CA ASN A 82 12.44 -21.01 -1.04
C ASN A 82 13.15 -21.73 0.11
N GLU A 83 13.42 -21.01 1.20
CA GLU A 83 14.13 -21.53 2.37
C GLU A 83 13.18 -22.06 3.45
N ASN A 84 11.88 -21.73 3.36
CA ASN A 84 10.89 -22.04 4.38
C ASN A 84 9.56 -22.43 3.72
N ASP A 85 8.96 -23.50 4.21
CA ASP A 85 7.66 -23.97 3.76
C ASP A 85 6.54 -23.54 4.71
N PHE A 86 5.38 -23.23 4.12
CA PHE A 86 4.12 -23.08 4.82
C PHE A 86 3.13 -24.11 4.30
N SER A 87 2.19 -24.51 5.16
CA SER A 87 1.08 -25.38 4.79
C SER A 87 0.35 -24.86 3.55
N LYS A 88 -0.20 -25.79 2.75
CA LYS A 88 -1.03 -25.44 1.59
C LYS A 88 -2.27 -24.65 1.99
N ALA A 89 -2.73 -24.77 3.23
CA ALA A 89 -3.86 -24.01 3.77
C ALA A 89 -3.46 -22.59 4.19
N THR A 90 -2.18 -22.32 4.44
CA THR A 90 -1.70 -21.01 4.83
C THR A 90 -1.79 -20.03 3.66
N LYS A 91 -2.54 -18.96 3.88
CA LYS A 91 -2.62 -17.84 2.96
C LYS A 91 -1.41 -16.92 3.13
N ILE A 92 -0.94 -16.30 2.05
CA ILE A 92 0.27 -15.46 2.06
C ILE A 92 -0.06 -14.05 1.56
N ILE A 93 0.38 -13.02 2.29
CA ILE A 93 0.28 -11.63 1.85
C ILE A 93 1.70 -11.04 1.82
N ASP A 94 2.24 -10.86 0.62
CA ASP A 94 3.57 -10.27 0.42
C ASP A 94 3.49 -8.76 0.30
N LEU A 95 4.23 -8.02 1.13
CA LEU A 95 4.30 -6.55 1.07
C LEU A 95 5.48 -6.06 0.24
N SER A 96 6.34 -6.95 -0.23
CA SER A 96 7.43 -6.62 -1.15
C SER A 96 6.90 -6.44 -2.59
N ASN A 97 7.79 -6.17 -3.54
CA ASN A 97 7.44 -6.07 -4.96
C ASN A 97 7.67 -7.36 -5.75
N ASP A 98 8.09 -8.45 -5.09
CA ASP A 98 8.57 -9.67 -5.75
C ASP A 98 7.51 -10.35 -6.62
N PHE A 99 6.22 -10.22 -6.28
CA PHE A 99 5.13 -10.93 -6.97
C PHE A 99 4.07 -10.00 -7.57
N ARG A 100 4.36 -8.70 -7.68
CA ARG A 100 3.34 -7.71 -8.07
C ARG A 100 3.07 -7.66 -9.57
N LEU A 101 4.09 -7.91 -10.39
CA LEU A 101 3.96 -7.94 -11.84
C LEU A 101 3.53 -9.33 -12.30
N LYS A 102 2.74 -9.41 -13.37
CA LYS A 102 2.22 -10.69 -13.87
C LYS A 102 3.32 -11.69 -14.21
N GLU A 103 4.46 -11.20 -14.70
CA GLU A 103 5.60 -12.05 -15.08
C GLU A 103 6.24 -12.73 -13.86
N ASP A 104 6.17 -12.12 -12.67
CA ASP A 104 6.78 -12.62 -11.44
C ASP A 104 5.75 -13.22 -10.46
N ALA A 105 4.46 -13.24 -10.82
CA ALA A 105 3.36 -13.58 -9.90
C ALA A 105 3.33 -15.06 -9.44
N VAL A 106 4.23 -15.92 -9.91
CA VAL A 106 4.24 -17.36 -9.57
C VAL A 106 5.54 -17.74 -8.86
N CYS A 107 5.43 -18.28 -7.65
CA CYS A 107 6.56 -18.77 -6.85
C CYS A 107 6.18 -20.07 -6.14
N ASN A 108 6.99 -21.13 -6.29
CA ASN A 108 6.80 -22.43 -5.62
C ASN A 108 5.38 -23.02 -5.76
N GLY A 109 4.79 -22.87 -6.96
CA GLY A 109 3.44 -23.35 -7.25
C GLY A 109 2.31 -22.49 -6.65
N ARG A 110 2.64 -21.38 -5.99
CA ARG A 110 1.69 -20.36 -5.53
C ARG A 110 1.57 -19.25 -6.57
N THR A 111 0.34 -18.88 -6.89
CA THR A 111 0.04 -17.72 -7.74
C THR A 111 -0.46 -16.58 -6.86
N PHE A 112 0.16 -15.40 -7.03
CA PHE A 112 -0.15 -14.19 -6.29
C PHE A 112 -1.08 -13.28 -7.09
N VAL A 113 -2.14 -12.80 -6.44
CA VAL A 113 -3.09 -11.83 -6.99
C VAL A 113 -2.72 -10.43 -6.51
N TYR A 114 -2.75 -9.44 -7.39
CA TYR A 114 -2.47 -8.05 -7.04
C TYR A 114 -3.55 -7.49 -6.10
N GLY A 115 -3.15 -7.16 -4.86
CA GLY A 115 -4.03 -6.83 -3.75
C GLY A 115 -4.47 -5.38 -3.70
N LEU A 116 -5.08 -4.85 -4.77
CA LEU A 116 -5.72 -3.54 -4.76
C LEU A 116 -7.25 -3.71 -4.71
N PRO A 117 -7.89 -3.61 -3.53
CA PRO A 117 -9.33 -3.87 -3.36
C PRO A 117 -10.23 -3.08 -4.32
N GLU A 118 -9.93 -1.80 -4.54
CA GLU A 118 -10.71 -0.92 -5.44
C GLU A 118 -10.67 -1.37 -6.92
N LEU A 119 -9.77 -2.27 -7.29
CA LEU A 119 -9.66 -2.82 -8.65
C LEU A 119 -10.02 -4.31 -8.72
N ARG A 120 -9.60 -5.10 -7.72
CA ARG A 120 -9.54 -6.57 -7.78
C ARG A 120 -10.32 -7.27 -6.66
N LYS A 121 -11.31 -6.60 -6.04
CA LYS A 121 -12.04 -7.10 -4.85
C LYS A 121 -12.45 -8.58 -4.96
N SER A 122 -13.12 -8.97 -6.04
CA SER A 122 -13.59 -10.35 -6.24
C SER A 122 -12.45 -11.35 -6.41
N GLU A 123 -11.34 -10.97 -7.06
CA GLU A 123 -10.17 -11.83 -7.21
C GLU A 123 -9.48 -12.02 -5.86
N ILE A 124 -9.37 -10.96 -5.05
CA ILE A 124 -8.78 -10.99 -3.71
C ILE A 124 -9.57 -11.91 -2.78
N GLN A 125 -10.90 -11.86 -2.82
CA GLN A 125 -11.77 -12.72 -1.98
C GLN A 125 -11.54 -14.22 -2.24
N ASN A 126 -11.15 -14.58 -3.47
CA ASN A 126 -10.93 -15.97 -3.87
C ASN A 126 -9.43 -16.36 -3.85
N ALA A 127 -8.54 -15.44 -3.48
CA ALA A 127 -7.10 -15.67 -3.52
C ALA A 127 -6.58 -16.36 -2.25
N ASP A 128 -5.54 -17.18 -2.44
CA ASP A 128 -4.73 -17.73 -1.34
C ASP A 128 -3.44 -16.93 -1.13
N ASN A 129 -2.95 -16.26 -2.17
CA ASN A 129 -1.73 -15.47 -2.10
C ASN A 129 -1.96 -14.09 -2.71
N ILE A 130 -1.56 -13.04 -2.01
CA ILE A 130 -1.71 -11.65 -2.41
C ILE A 130 -0.34 -10.99 -2.52
N ALA A 131 -0.11 -10.32 -3.64
CA ALA A 131 0.95 -9.34 -3.78
C ALA A 131 0.38 -7.96 -3.43
N ASN A 132 0.71 -7.46 -2.23
CA ASN A 132 0.19 -6.20 -1.74
C ASN A 132 0.86 -5.03 -2.49
N PRO A 133 0.07 -4.08 -3.04
CA PRO A 133 0.57 -2.97 -3.86
C PRO A 133 1.63 -2.09 -3.19
N GLY A 134 2.42 -1.42 -4.02
CA GLY A 134 3.35 -0.40 -3.56
C GLY A 134 2.69 0.92 -3.19
N CYS A 135 3.21 1.64 -2.20
CA CYS A 135 2.58 2.86 -1.68
C CYS A 135 2.31 3.96 -2.71
N PHE A 136 3.27 4.27 -3.60
CA PHE A 136 3.00 5.19 -4.72
C PHE A 136 2.05 4.59 -5.74
N ALA A 137 2.23 3.30 -6.06
CA ALA A 137 1.36 2.61 -7.00
C ALA A 137 -0.10 2.70 -6.53
N THR A 138 -0.41 2.40 -5.27
CA THR A 138 -1.75 2.55 -4.69
C THR A 138 -2.27 3.97 -4.89
N THR A 139 -1.52 4.97 -4.44
CA THR A 139 -1.99 6.36 -4.42
C THR A 139 -2.23 6.88 -5.85
N ILE A 140 -1.33 6.59 -6.79
CA ILE A 140 -1.45 7.01 -8.19
C ILE A 140 -2.55 6.24 -8.92
N GLN A 141 -2.68 4.92 -8.69
CA GLN A 141 -3.76 4.14 -9.29
C GLN A 141 -5.12 4.66 -8.82
N LEU A 142 -5.31 4.94 -7.54
CA LEU A 142 -6.57 5.51 -7.03
C LEU A 142 -6.87 6.92 -7.59
N ALA A 143 -5.88 7.62 -8.13
CA ALA A 143 -6.13 8.84 -8.89
C ALA A 143 -6.55 8.56 -10.35
N LEU A 144 -6.17 7.44 -10.95
CA LEU A 144 -6.26 7.22 -12.41
C LEU A 144 -7.27 6.14 -12.83
N LEU A 145 -7.60 5.19 -11.95
CA LEU A 145 -8.48 4.06 -12.27
C LEU A 145 -9.86 4.48 -12.82
N PRO A 146 -10.54 5.53 -12.30
CA PRO A 146 -11.84 5.93 -12.84
C PRO A 146 -11.75 6.42 -14.29
N LEU A 147 -10.70 7.18 -14.64
CA LEU A 147 -10.48 7.61 -16.03
C LEU A 147 -10.11 6.45 -16.94
N ALA A 148 -9.26 5.52 -16.47
CA ALA A 148 -8.91 4.32 -17.22
C ALA A 148 -10.16 3.47 -17.51
N LYS A 149 -11.01 3.26 -16.49
CA LYS A 149 -12.28 2.52 -16.64
C LYS A 149 -13.21 3.16 -17.65
N ALA A 150 -13.21 4.49 -17.74
CA ALA A 150 -14.00 5.26 -18.71
C ALA A 150 -13.34 5.39 -20.09
N GLY A 151 -12.13 4.84 -20.30
CA GLY A 151 -11.40 4.97 -21.57
C GLY A 151 -10.88 6.39 -21.85
N LYS A 152 -10.59 7.18 -20.80
CA LYS A 152 -10.26 8.62 -20.89
C LYS A 152 -8.79 8.94 -20.57
N LEU A 153 -7.90 7.96 -20.69
CA LEU A 153 -6.45 8.13 -20.46
C LEU A 153 -5.63 7.94 -21.75
N ASP A 154 -6.09 8.46 -22.88
CA ASP A 154 -5.40 8.34 -24.17
C ASP A 154 -4.27 9.37 -24.37
N ASN A 155 -4.26 10.43 -23.57
CA ASN A 155 -3.26 11.50 -23.60
C ASN A 155 -2.14 11.26 -22.58
N PRO A 156 -0.96 11.91 -22.72
CA PRO A 156 0.09 11.88 -21.70
C PRO A 156 -0.43 12.21 -20.29
N ILE A 157 0.06 11.47 -19.31
CA ILE A 157 -0.34 11.59 -17.92
C ILE A 157 0.89 12.02 -17.12
N HIS A 158 0.83 13.22 -16.55
CA HIS A 158 1.93 13.77 -15.77
C HIS A 158 1.64 13.58 -14.30
N VAL A 159 2.52 12.87 -13.60
CA VAL A 159 2.36 12.52 -12.19
C VAL A 159 3.50 13.10 -11.38
N ASN A 160 3.18 13.95 -10.43
CA ASN A 160 4.10 14.38 -9.37
C ASN A 160 3.58 13.82 -8.05
N ALA A 161 4.41 13.11 -7.29
CA ALA A 161 4.01 12.63 -5.98
C ALA A 161 5.11 12.79 -4.95
N ILE A 162 4.78 13.36 -3.80
CA ILE A 162 5.69 13.54 -2.67
C ILE A 162 5.39 12.52 -1.58
N THR A 163 6.42 11.85 -1.06
CA THR A 163 6.29 10.83 0.00
C THR A 163 7.11 11.15 1.23
N GLY A 164 6.62 10.72 2.38
CA GLY A 164 7.33 10.78 3.65
C GLY A 164 8.58 9.89 3.69
N SER A 165 9.48 10.16 4.64
CA SER A 165 10.77 9.45 4.75
C SER A 165 10.62 7.96 5.08
N THR A 166 9.52 7.56 5.73
CA THR A 166 9.27 6.15 6.08
C THR A 166 9.11 5.24 4.85
N GLY A 167 8.77 5.79 3.68
CA GLY A 167 8.71 5.05 2.42
C GLY A 167 10.07 4.50 1.95
N ALA A 168 11.18 5.02 2.49
CA ALA A 168 12.53 4.52 2.20
C ALA A 168 12.94 3.34 3.12
N GLY A 169 12.11 2.97 4.09
CA GLY A 169 12.42 1.94 5.09
C GLY A 169 13.26 2.44 6.25
N VAL A 170 13.58 1.52 7.18
CA VAL A 170 14.27 1.81 8.44
C VAL A 170 15.80 1.93 8.29
N SER A 171 16.36 1.33 7.24
CA SER A 171 17.80 1.31 7.01
C SER A 171 18.32 2.71 6.63
N PRO A 172 19.37 3.22 7.29
CA PRO A 172 19.96 4.51 6.94
C PRO A 172 20.53 4.54 5.51
N SER A 173 20.46 5.71 4.89
CA SER A 173 21.07 6.04 3.59
C SER A 173 21.63 7.46 3.61
N ALA A 174 22.41 7.81 2.60
CA ALA A 174 22.92 9.18 2.41
C ALA A 174 21.80 10.24 2.38
N THR A 175 20.58 9.86 2.02
CA THR A 175 19.41 10.77 1.91
C THR A 175 18.42 10.67 3.07
N SER A 176 18.69 9.82 4.08
CA SER A 176 17.81 9.65 5.25
C SER A 176 18.37 10.24 6.53
N HIS A 177 19.65 10.67 6.53
CA HIS A 177 20.23 11.35 7.69
C HIS A 177 19.43 12.62 8.01
N PHE A 178 19.09 12.83 9.29
CA PHE A 178 18.17 13.88 9.72
C PHE A 178 18.55 15.26 9.16
N SER A 179 19.82 15.69 9.31
CA SER A 179 20.26 17.00 8.84
C SER A 179 20.19 17.18 7.32
N TRP A 180 20.21 16.08 6.55
CA TRP A 180 20.04 16.14 5.09
C TRP A 180 18.56 16.13 4.70
N ARG A 181 17.73 15.37 5.42
CA ARG A 181 16.30 15.16 5.09
C ARG A 181 15.40 16.28 5.61
N ASN A 182 15.73 16.84 6.78
CA ASN A 182 14.95 17.89 7.41
C ASN A 182 15.04 19.19 6.61
N ASN A 183 13.93 19.91 6.45
CA ASN A 183 13.83 21.13 5.65
C ASN A 183 14.36 21.00 4.20
N ASN A 184 14.30 19.80 3.62
CA ASN A 184 14.81 19.52 2.29
C ASN A 184 13.80 18.68 1.48
N VAL A 185 13.70 18.98 0.18
CA VAL A 185 12.85 18.26 -0.77
C VAL A 185 13.67 17.98 -2.02
N SER A 186 13.57 16.76 -2.56
CA SER A 186 14.32 16.34 -3.75
C SER A 186 13.57 15.28 -4.54
N TRP A 187 13.72 15.26 -5.86
CA TRP A 187 13.20 14.17 -6.69
C TRP A 187 14.15 12.95 -6.70
N TYR A 188 13.66 11.81 -7.18
CA TYR A 188 14.49 10.63 -7.47
C TYR A 188 13.88 9.71 -8.51
N LYS A 189 14.71 8.88 -9.15
CA LYS A 189 14.29 7.91 -10.18
C LYS A 189 13.20 8.48 -11.12
N PRO A 190 13.38 9.69 -11.68
CA PRO A 190 12.36 10.29 -12.52
C PRO A 190 12.15 9.41 -13.74
N PHE A 191 10.88 9.20 -14.10
CA PHE A 191 10.45 8.44 -15.28
C PHE A 191 10.84 6.95 -15.29
N THR A 192 11.46 6.46 -14.22
CA THR A 192 12.08 5.12 -14.15
C THR A 192 11.81 4.43 -12.82
N HIS A 193 10.87 4.95 -12.03
CA HIS A 193 10.54 4.38 -10.73
C HIS A 193 9.84 3.03 -10.90
N GLN A 194 10.24 2.03 -10.10
CA GLN A 194 9.78 0.64 -10.24
C GLN A 194 8.24 0.45 -10.13
N HIS A 195 7.54 1.35 -9.43
CA HIS A 195 6.07 1.34 -9.36
C HIS A 195 5.37 1.62 -10.69
N LEU A 196 6.07 2.12 -11.71
CA LEU A 196 5.49 2.32 -13.04
C LEU A 196 5.00 1.00 -13.66
N GLY A 197 5.67 -0.12 -13.39
CA GLY A 197 5.22 -1.44 -13.88
C GLY A 197 3.85 -1.80 -13.33
N GLU A 198 3.68 -1.69 -12.00
CA GLU A 198 2.40 -1.97 -11.32
C GLU A 198 1.26 -1.05 -11.84
N ILE A 199 1.55 0.26 -11.95
CA ILE A 199 0.57 1.25 -12.43
C ILE A 199 0.19 0.92 -13.88
N GLY A 200 1.18 0.63 -14.74
CA GLY A 200 0.96 0.29 -16.15
C GLY A 200 0.08 -0.96 -16.33
N GLU A 201 0.35 -2.05 -15.62
CA GLU A 201 -0.45 -3.27 -15.72
C GLU A 201 -1.90 -3.07 -15.28
N SER A 202 -2.12 -2.31 -14.20
CA SER A 202 -3.46 -2.02 -13.69
C SER A 202 -4.26 -1.14 -14.64
N LEU A 203 -3.69 -0.04 -15.13
CA LEU A 203 -4.36 0.84 -16.09
C LEU A 203 -4.60 0.11 -17.41
N GLY A 204 -3.60 -0.65 -17.89
CA GLY A 204 -3.69 -1.49 -19.09
C GLY A 204 -4.78 -2.57 -19.02
N SER A 205 -5.13 -3.01 -17.80
CA SER A 205 -6.23 -3.96 -17.59
C SER A 205 -7.63 -3.34 -17.75
N LEU A 206 -7.73 -2.01 -17.72
CA LEU A 206 -8.98 -1.27 -17.88
C LEU A 206 -9.09 -0.59 -19.26
N GLN A 207 -7.96 -0.15 -19.82
CA GLN A 207 -7.87 0.54 -21.11
C GLN A 207 -6.63 0.05 -21.87
N GLN A 208 -6.76 -0.32 -23.15
CA GLN A 208 -5.63 -0.84 -23.94
C GLN A 208 -4.61 0.24 -24.33
N ASN A 209 -5.08 1.41 -24.76
CA ASN A 209 -4.23 2.50 -25.24
C ASN A 209 -4.12 3.59 -24.18
N VAL A 210 -3.48 3.27 -23.06
CA VAL A 210 -3.17 4.27 -22.02
C VAL A 210 -1.99 5.12 -22.49
N GLY A 211 -2.11 6.44 -22.36
CA GLY A 211 -1.07 7.40 -22.69
C GLY A 211 0.16 7.26 -21.79
N GLU A 212 1.26 7.87 -22.21
CA GLU A 212 2.54 7.75 -21.51
C GLU A 212 2.48 8.34 -20.09
N LEU A 213 3.03 7.60 -19.12
CA LEU A 213 3.10 7.99 -17.71
C LEU A 213 4.42 8.70 -17.40
N PHE A 214 4.37 10.02 -17.19
CA PHE A 214 5.50 10.81 -16.72
C PHE A 214 5.50 10.92 -15.20
N PHE A 215 6.12 9.97 -14.51
CA PHE A 215 6.17 9.96 -13.05
C PHE A 215 7.43 10.62 -12.48
N LEU A 216 7.23 11.63 -11.64
CA LEU A 216 8.25 12.34 -10.87
C LEU A 216 8.01 12.16 -9.35
N PRO A 217 8.67 11.18 -8.71
CA PRO A 217 8.58 11.01 -7.27
C PRO A 217 9.51 11.99 -6.52
N ASN A 218 8.97 12.54 -5.43
CA ASN A 218 9.62 13.50 -4.56
C ASN A 218 9.75 12.97 -3.13
N ARG A 219 10.91 13.23 -2.53
CA ARG A 219 11.20 13.03 -1.11
C ARG A 219 10.69 14.24 -0.34
N GLY A 220 9.67 14.08 0.49
CA GLY A 220 9.17 15.13 1.38
C GLY A 220 9.93 15.22 2.70
N ASN A 221 9.88 16.38 3.35
CA ASN A 221 10.54 16.65 4.64
C ASN A 221 9.70 16.21 5.87
N PHE A 222 8.84 15.21 5.71
CA PHE A 222 7.94 14.68 6.74
C PHE A 222 8.01 13.15 6.79
N PRO A 223 7.58 12.50 7.89
CA PRO A 223 7.77 11.05 8.04
C PRO A 223 6.77 10.19 7.25
N ARG A 224 5.49 10.57 7.22
CA ARG A 224 4.41 9.74 6.66
C ARG A 224 3.56 10.50 5.64
N GLY A 225 2.93 9.72 4.77
CA GLY A 225 1.96 10.16 3.78
C GLY A 225 2.54 10.26 2.37
N ILE A 226 1.67 10.08 1.39
CA ILE A 226 1.87 10.42 -0.01
C ILE A 226 0.80 11.43 -0.42
N LEU A 227 1.22 12.51 -1.07
CA LEU A 227 0.34 13.40 -1.82
C LEU A 227 0.75 13.31 -3.29
N ALA A 228 -0.12 12.77 -4.13
CA ALA A 228 0.10 12.62 -5.56
C ALA A 228 -0.85 13.51 -6.35
N THR A 229 -0.32 14.24 -7.31
CA THR A 229 -1.06 15.02 -8.29
C THR A 229 -0.79 14.41 -9.66
N ALA A 230 -1.85 13.98 -10.34
CA ALA A 230 -1.81 13.55 -11.73
C ALA A 230 -2.60 14.56 -12.57
N TYR A 231 -2.11 14.93 -13.74
CA TYR A 231 -2.89 15.72 -14.69
C TYR A 231 -2.75 15.20 -16.11
N THR A 232 -3.84 15.30 -16.85
CA THR A 232 -3.95 14.87 -18.25
C THR A 232 -5.05 15.66 -18.95
N HIS A 233 -5.11 15.55 -20.27
CA HIS A 233 -6.15 16.15 -21.09
C HIS A 233 -7.52 15.52 -20.79
N TYR A 234 -8.57 16.33 -20.75
CA TYR A 234 -9.94 15.92 -20.45
C TYR A 234 -10.98 16.88 -21.05
N GLU A 235 -11.74 16.37 -22.02
CA GLU A 235 -12.78 17.13 -22.75
C GLU A 235 -14.07 17.39 -21.94
N GLY A 236 -14.36 16.58 -20.93
CA GLY A 236 -15.63 16.69 -20.17
C GLY A 236 -15.67 17.88 -19.22
N SER A 237 -16.81 18.08 -18.53
CA SER A 237 -16.90 19.08 -17.47
C SER A 237 -16.27 18.58 -16.15
N GLU A 238 -15.90 19.49 -15.25
CA GLU A 238 -15.43 19.11 -13.91
C GLU A 238 -16.50 18.31 -13.15
N ALA A 239 -17.77 18.68 -13.29
CA ALA A 239 -18.90 17.97 -12.67
C ALA A 239 -19.03 16.54 -13.18
N ASP A 240 -18.84 16.31 -14.48
CA ASP A 240 -18.86 14.95 -15.06
C ASP A 240 -17.70 14.10 -14.53
N ALA A 241 -16.51 14.69 -14.39
CA ALA A 241 -15.36 14.01 -13.82
C ALA A 241 -15.61 13.65 -12.34
N ILE A 242 -16.15 14.56 -11.55
CA ILE A 242 -16.49 14.30 -10.14
C ILE A 242 -17.54 13.20 -10.03
N SER A 243 -18.59 13.23 -10.86
CA SER A 243 -19.61 12.16 -10.87
C SER A 243 -18.99 10.82 -11.22
N LEU A 244 -18.16 10.75 -12.26
CA LEU A 244 -17.45 9.55 -12.67
C LEU A 244 -16.65 8.94 -11.51
N TYR A 245 -15.94 9.77 -10.74
CA TYR A 245 -15.14 9.31 -9.60
C TYR A 245 -16.00 8.86 -8.43
N LYS A 246 -17.08 9.60 -8.12
CA LYS A 246 -18.02 9.23 -7.05
C LYS A 246 -18.70 7.90 -7.35
N ASP A 247 -19.11 7.68 -8.60
CA ASP A 247 -19.71 6.43 -9.05
C ASP A 247 -18.72 5.26 -8.97
N PHE A 248 -17.47 5.47 -9.41
CA PHE A 248 -16.44 4.43 -9.34
C PHE A 248 -16.11 4.02 -7.90
N TYR A 249 -16.09 4.96 -6.97
CA TYR A 249 -15.74 4.73 -5.56
C TYR A 249 -16.94 4.57 -4.62
N ALA A 250 -18.17 4.43 -5.15
CA ALA A 250 -19.39 4.36 -4.33
C ALA A 250 -19.35 3.24 -3.28
N ASP A 251 -18.79 2.09 -3.63
CA ASP A 251 -18.67 0.91 -2.76
C ASP A 251 -17.27 0.74 -2.13
N ALA A 252 -16.37 1.71 -2.31
CA ALA A 252 -15.02 1.64 -1.77
C ALA A 252 -15.04 1.90 -0.25
N ALA A 253 -14.47 0.97 0.53
CA ALA A 253 -14.45 1.09 1.97
C ALA A 253 -13.62 2.28 2.50
N PHE A 254 -12.60 2.69 1.72
CA PHE A 254 -11.58 3.62 2.18
C PHE A 254 -11.16 4.68 1.14
N THR A 255 -11.72 4.65 -0.07
CA THR A 255 -11.38 5.64 -1.09
C THR A 255 -12.56 6.59 -1.25
N HIS A 256 -12.33 7.88 -0.98
CA HIS A 256 -13.39 8.88 -0.92
C HIS A 256 -13.06 10.09 -1.80
N VAL A 257 -14.04 10.52 -2.58
CA VAL A 257 -13.94 11.73 -3.40
C VAL A 257 -14.39 12.92 -2.56
N ALA A 258 -13.47 13.84 -2.30
CA ALA A 258 -13.72 15.05 -1.54
C ALA A 258 -14.33 16.15 -2.44
N ASP A 259 -15.28 16.90 -1.88
CA ASP A 259 -15.85 18.09 -2.54
C ASP A 259 -14.92 19.31 -2.43
N GLU A 260 -14.02 19.31 -1.44
CA GLU A 260 -13.10 20.42 -1.13
C GLU A 260 -11.63 19.98 -1.28
N PRO A 261 -10.70 20.92 -1.53
CA PRO A 261 -9.28 20.60 -1.64
C PRO A 261 -8.73 19.83 -0.44
N ILE A 262 -8.02 18.74 -0.72
CA ILE A 262 -7.48 17.84 0.29
C ILE A 262 -6.08 18.23 0.73
N ASN A 263 -5.70 17.80 1.94
CA ASN A 263 -4.34 17.92 2.44
C ASN A 263 -3.88 16.63 3.13
N LEU A 264 -2.56 16.45 3.20
CA LEU A 264 -1.97 15.17 3.64
C LEU A 264 -2.34 14.79 5.08
N LYS A 265 -2.54 15.75 5.98
CA LYS A 265 -2.86 15.47 7.39
C LYS A 265 -4.21 14.75 7.56
N GLN A 266 -5.13 14.90 6.62
CA GLN A 266 -6.46 14.27 6.67
C GLN A 266 -6.39 12.74 6.60
N VAL A 267 -5.31 12.17 6.04
CA VAL A 267 -5.19 10.73 5.77
C VAL A 267 -4.06 10.04 6.54
N VAL A 268 -3.07 10.78 7.03
CA VAL A 268 -1.97 10.23 7.84
C VAL A 268 -2.53 9.54 9.08
N ASN A 269 -2.04 8.33 9.38
CA ASN A 269 -2.53 7.38 10.39
C ASN A 269 -3.90 6.78 10.12
N THR A 270 -4.38 6.79 8.87
CA THR A 270 -5.60 6.07 8.48
C THR A 270 -5.37 5.12 7.32
N ASN A 271 -6.30 4.19 7.12
CA ASN A 271 -6.35 3.41 5.88
C ASN A 271 -7.07 4.16 4.74
N GLN A 272 -7.39 5.44 4.91
CA GLN A 272 -8.12 6.23 3.92
C GLN A 272 -7.21 6.63 2.75
N CYS A 273 -7.83 6.73 1.56
CA CYS A 273 -7.34 7.50 0.45
C CYS A 273 -8.39 8.57 0.09
N HIS A 274 -7.99 9.83 0.08
CA HIS A 274 -8.86 10.91 -0.39
C HIS A 274 -8.45 11.31 -1.80
N VAL A 275 -9.43 11.57 -2.66
CA VAL A 275 -9.26 12.03 -4.03
C VAL A 275 -10.01 13.34 -4.22
N HIS A 276 -9.41 14.32 -4.87
CA HIS A 276 -10.02 15.60 -5.22
C HIS A 276 -9.69 15.96 -6.66
N LEU A 277 -10.64 16.56 -7.36
CA LEU A 277 -10.51 16.91 -8.77
C LEU A 277 -10.59 18.42 -8.94
N HIS A 278 -9.81 18.94 -9.90
CA HIS A 278 -9.90 20.32 -10.34
C HIS A 278 -9.65 20.38 -11.84
N LYS A 279 -10.48 21.11 -12.59
CA LYS A 279 -10.32 21.30 -14.03
C LYS A 279 -9.88 22.72 -14.35
N HIS A 280 -8.86 22.84 -15.19
CA HIS A 280 -8.43 24.10 -15.78
C HIS A 280 -8.36 23.97 -17.31
N ASN A 281 -9.26 24.66 -18.03
CA ASN A 281 -9.48 24.47 -19.46
C ASN A 281 -9.70 22.97 -19.77
N ASP A 282 -8.89 22.37 -20.64
CA ASP A 282 -8.98 20.94 -20.99
C ASP A 282 -8.02 20.08 -20.17
N THR A 283 -7.46 20.58 -19.07
CA THR A 283 -6.61 19.81 -18.17
C THR A 283 -7.39 19.44 -16.91
N LEU A 284 -7.49 18.15 -16.62
CA LEU A 284 -8.00 17.65 -15.36
C LEU A 284 -6.84 17.32 -14.43
N LEU A 285 -6.78 17.99 -13.28
CA LEU A 285 -5.89 17.70 -12.17
C LEU A 285 -6.62 16.81 -11.16
N ILE A 286 -6.05 15.64 -10.88
CA ILE A 286 -6.50 14.73 -9.83
C ILE A 286 -5.45 14.71 -8.73
N THR A 287 -5.86 15.09 -7.53
CA THR A 287 -5.04 14.99 -6.32
C THR A 287 -5.51 13.80 -5.52
N SER A 288 -4.59 12.93 -5.10
CA SER A 288 -4.84 11.82 -4.18
C SER A 288 -3.89 11.87 -2.99
N ALA A 289 -4.39 11.51 -1.82
CA ALA A 289 -3.61 11.47 -0.60
C ALA A 289 -3.86 10.16 0.15
N ALA A 290 -2.80 9.53 0.66
CA ALA A 290 -2.89 8.32 1.48
C ALA A 290 -1.74 8.26 2.50
N ASP A 291 -1.90 7.53 3.61
CA ASP A 291 -0.77 7.15 4.45
C ASP A 291 0.04 6.02 3.78
N ASN A 292 1.34 6.23 3.58
CA ASN A 292 2.21 5.30 2.86
C ASN A 292 2.48 3.97 3.61
N LEU A 293 2.30 3.93 4.93
CA LEU A 293 2.48 2.72 5.73
C LEU A 293 1.15 2.01 6.02
N LEU A 294 0.01 2.69 5.85
CA LEU A 294 -1.32 2.10 6.03
C LEU A 294 -1.95 1.76 4.69
N LYS A 295 -2.73 2.67 4.09
CA LYS A 295 -3.34 2.41 2.77
C LYS A 295 -2.28 2.11 1.70
N GLY A 296 -1.08 2.64 1.84
CA GLY A 296 0.05 2.33 0.97
C GLY A 296 0.83 1.04 1.30
N ALA A 297 0.56 0.36 2.42
CA ALA A 297 1.26 -0.86 2.82
C ALA A 297 0.42 -1.75 3.77
N SER A 298 0.66 -1.67 5.08
CA SER A 298 0.17 -2.64 6.08
C SER A 298 -1.35 -2.57 6.31
N GLY A 299 -1.93 -1.38 6.21
CA GLY A 299 -3.38 -1.22 6.27
C GLY A 299 -4.09 -1.89 5.10
N GLN A 300 -3.55 -1.72 3.90
CA GLN A 300 -4.04 -2.43 2.71
C GLN A 300 -3.81 -3.94 2.78
N ALA A 301 -2.70 -4.38 3.38
CA ALA A 301 -2.45 -5.81 3.61
C ALA A 301 -3.53 -6.43 4.53
N VAL A 302 -3.93 -5.73 5.59
CA VAL A 302 -5.04 -6.15 6.46
C VAL A 302 -6.39 -6.05 5.75
N GLN A 303 -6.61 -5.04 4.89
CA GLN A 303 -7.81 -4.94 4.07
C GLN A 303 -7.94 -6.16 3.14
N ASN A 304 -6.84 -6.57 2.51
CA ASN A 304 -6.77 -7.78 1.70
C ASN A 304 -7.04 -9.04 2.54
N MET A 305 -6.42 -9.15 3.72
CA MET A 305 -6.69 -10.24 4.66
C MET A 305 -8.18 -10.34 4.99
N ASN A 306 -8.83 -9.22 5.33
CA ASN A 306 -10.26 -9.22 5.64
C ASN A 306 -11.09 -9.79 4.49
N LEU A 307 -10.80 -9.40 3.25
CA LEU A 307 -11.48 -9.91 2.07
C LEU A 307 -11.23 -11.42 1.86
N MET A 308 -9.98 -11.89 2.01
CA MET A 308 -9.60 -13.30 1.84
C MET A 308 -10.27 -14.24 2.85
N PHE A 309 -10.62 -13.74 4.03
CA PHE A 309 -11.28 -14.51 5.09
C PHE A 309 -12.78 -14.18 5.24
N GLY A 310 -13.34 -13.35 4.36
CA GLY A 310 -14.76 -13.00 4.37
C GLY A 310 -15.19 -12.13 5.56
N PHE A 311 -14.25 -11.42 6.18
CA PHE A 311 -14.55 -10.46 7.26
C PHE A 311 -15.07 -9.13 6.71
N GLU A 312 -15.58 -8.27 7.59
CA GLU A 312 -15.86 -6.88 7.22
C GLU A 312 -14.56 -6.23 6.71
N GLU A 313 -14.58 -5.69 5.50
CA GLU A 313 -13.40 -5.10 4.84
C GLU A 313 -12.70 -4.04 5.72
N SER A 314 -13.47 -3.33 6.56
CA SER A 314 -12.98 -2.26 7.43
C SER A 314 -12.50 -2.71 8.83
N ALA A 315 -12.60 -4.01 9.15
CA ALA A 315 -12.23 -4.54 10.46
C ALA A 315 -10.78 -4.21 10.82
N GLY A 316 -10.57 -3.68 12.03
CA GLY A 316 -9.27 -3.23 12.54
C GLY A 316 -8.67 -1.98 11.86
N LEU A 317 -9.36 -1.38 10.89
CA LEU A 317 -8.82 -0.32 10.02
C LEU A 317 -9.52 1.04 10.14
N ARG A 318 -10.51 1.18 11.03
CA ARG A 318 -11.17 2.45 11.38
C ARG A 318 -10.27 3.31 12.29
N LEU A 319 -9.10 3.66 11.77
CA LEU A 319 -8.08 4.45 12.45
C LEU A 319 -8.35 5.95 12.29
N LYS A 320 -7.86 6.74 13.25
CA LYS A 320 -8.07 8.19 13.29
C LYS A 320 -6.86 8.94 12.72
N ALA A 321 -7.15 9.95 11.89
CA ALA A 321 -6.12 10.79 11.28
C ALA A 321 -5.39 11.67 12.31
N GLY A 322 -4.10 11.90 12.07
CA GLY A 322 -3.23 12.80 12.84
C GLY A 322 -3.36 14.27 12.43
N VAL A 323 -4.57 14.83 12.51
CA VAL A 323 -4.88 16.18 11.98
C VAL A 323 -4.28 17.32 12.84
N PHE A 324 -4.05 17.07 14.13
CA PHE A 324 -3.54 18.04 15.11
C PHE A 324 -2.06 17.83 15.38
#